data_AF-A0A972D7M0-F1
#
_entry.id   AF-A0A972D7M0-F1
#
_cell.length_a   1.000
_cell.length_b   1.000
_cell.length_c   1.000
_cell.angle_alpha   90.00
_cell.angle_beta   90.00
_cell.angle_gamma   90.00
#
_symmetry.space_group_name_H-M   'P 1'
#
loop_
_entity.id
_entity.type
_entity.pdbx_description
1 polymer ?
#
loop_
_entity_poly.entity_id
_entity_poly.type
_entity_poly.pdbx_seq_one_letter_code
_entity_poly.pdbx_strand_id
1 'polypeptide(L)'
;MRRALVLGLLLVGCDAPKPPEARLVVEAHEALWEARRGSFEARADRLEALRALALRDPDVASVRDACVSLHATMLEADRLTQEARARVDAFEATLPAERDREETARIAELLGRSHGALRRSEEVRSDCLRGIQRLEEKERR
;
A
#
# COMPACT_ATOMS: atom_id res chain seq x y z
N MET A 1 -40.67 -5.96 49.77
CA MET A 1 -39.21 -6.03 49.57
C MET A 1 -38.87 -7.34 48.88
N ARG A 2 -38.63 -7.33 47.56
CA ARG A 2 -38.27 -8.53 46.77
C ARG A 2 -37.14 -8.16 45.79
N ARG A 3 -35.94 -8.66 46.13
CA ARG A 3 -34.78 -9.06 45.33
C ARG A 3 -34.64 -8.41 43.94
N ALA A 4 -33.71 -7.45 43.84
CA ALA A 4 -33.08 -7.09 42.58
C ALA A 4 -32.09 -8.20 42.18
N LEU A 5 -32.35 -8.86 41.05
CA LEU A 5 -31.41 -9.75 40.38
C LEU A 5 -30.25 -8.92 39.84
N VAL A 6 -29.06 -9.13 40.40
CA VAL A 6 -27.81 -8.68 39.80
C VAL A 6 -27.54 -9.58 38.60
N LEU A 7 -27.85 -9.08 37.40
CA LEU A 7 -27.37 -9.67 36.16
C LEU A 7 -25.89 -9.33 36.03
N GLY A 8 -25.03 -10.23 36.49
CA GLY A 8 -23.61 -10.19 36.21
C GLY A 8 -23.39 -10.47 34.72
N LEU A 9 -23.13 -9.42 33.94
CA LEU A 9 -22.59 -9.54 32.60
C LEU A 9 -21.15 -10.08 32.73
N LEU A 10 -20.99 -11.39 32.54
CA LEU A 10 -19.68 -12.01 32.38
C LEU A 10 -19.12 -11.57 31.02
N LEU A 11 -18.14 -10.67 31.06
CA LEU A 11 -17.22 -10.39 29.97
C LEU A 11 -16.39 -11.66 29.73
N VAL A 12 -16.92 -12.59 28.93
CA VAL A 12 -16.13 -13.65 28.33
C VAL A 12 -15.21 -12.97 27.33
N GLY A 13 -13.96 -12.76 27.75
CA GLY A 13 -12.89 -12.37 26.85
C GLY A 13 -12.77 -13.44 25.78
N CYS A 14 -13.26 -13.14 24.58
CA CYS A 14 -12.98 -13.93 23.39
C CYS A 14 -11.49 -13.73 23.05
N ASP A 15 -10.61 -14.43 23.76
CA ASP A 15 -9.23 -14.67 23.32
C ASP A 15 -9.30 -15.67 22.15
N ALA A 16 -9.79 -15.18 21.00
CA ALA A 16 -9.58 -15.89 19.75
C ALA A 16 -8.06 -16.00 19.55
N PRO A 17 -7.53 -17.18 19.18
CA PRO A 17 -6.12 -17.31 18.89
C PRO A 17 -5.75 -16.31 17.80
N LYS A 18 -4.73 -15.49 18.07
CA LYS A 18 -4.21 -14.53 17.07
C LYS A 18 -3.81 -15.29 15.81
N PRO A 19 -4.17 -14.81 14.62
CA PRO A 19 -3.76 -15.44 13.39
C PRO A 19 -2.22 -15.50 13.30
N PRO A 20 -1.66 -16.51 12.60
CA PRO A 20 -0.23 -16.54 12.31
C PRO A 20 0.24 -15.24 11.64
N GLU A 21 1.45 -14.79 11.97
CA GLU A 21 2.00 -13.54 11.41
C GLU A 21 2.12 -13.59 9.87
N ALA A 22 2.42 -14.77 9.32
CA ALA A 22 2.41 -15.00 7.87
C ALA A 22 1.04 -14.67 7.25
N ARG A 23 -0.04 -15.12 7.89
CA ARG A 23 -1.42 -14.87 7.47
C ARG A 23 -1.73 -13.39 7.40
N LEU A 24 -1.32 -12.64 8.44
CA LEU A 24 -1.56 -11.21 8.53
C LEU A 24 -0.93 -10.45 7.34
N VAL A 25 0.28 -10.84 6.93
CA VAL A 25 0.96 -10.23 5.79
C VAL A 25 0.30 -10.63 4.46
N VAL A 26 -0.08 -11.89 4.28
CA VAL A 26 -0.76 -12.37 3.07
C VAL A 26 -2.11 -11.66 2.90
N GLU A 27 -2.96 -11.64 3.92
CA GLU A 27 -4.26 -10.98 3.88
C GLU A 27 -4.13 -9.46 3.63
N ALA A 28 -3.13 -8.81 4.25
CA ALA A 28 -2.86 -7.39 4.02
C ALA A 28 -2.37 -7.11 2.58
N HIS A 29 -1.56 -8.01 2.00
CA HIS A 29 -1.13 -7.91 0.61
C HIS A 29 -2.29 -8.13 -0.37
N GLU A 30 -3.17 -9.11 -0.13
CA GLU A 30 -4.38 -9.29 -0.92
C GLU A 30 -5.29 -8.05 -0.87
N ALA A 31 -5.46 -7.45 0.31
CA ALA A 31 -6.23 -6.22 0.45
C ALA A 31 -5.62 -5.04 -0.35
N LEU A 32 -4.30 -4.96 -0.44
CA LEU A 32 -3.60 -4.01 -1.33
C LEU A 32 -3.86 -4.30 -2.81
N TRP A 33 -3.85 -5.57 -3.21
CA TRP A 33 -4.14 -5.98 -4.57
C TRP A 33 -5.57 -5.65 -4.98
N GLU A 34 -6.56 -5.87 -4.12
CA GLU A 34 -7.95 -5.50 -4.39
C GLU A 34 -8.13 -3.97 -4.42
N ALA A 35 -7.45 -3.25 -3.54
CA ALA A 35 -7.46 -1.79 -3.53
C ALA A 35 -6.80 -1.17 -4.77
N ARG A 36 -6.06 -1.93 -5.60
CA ARG A 36 -5.36 -1.40 -6.79
C ARG A 36 -6.28 -0.65 -7.77
N ARG A 37 -7.56 -1.01 -7.81
CA ARG A 37 -8.60 -0.40 -8.65
C ARG A 37 -9.36 0.73 -7.95
N GLY A 38 -9.08 0.96 -6.67
CA GLY A 38 -9.68 2.01 -5.86
C GLY A 38 -8.94 3.36 -5.99
N SER A 39 -9.28 4.30 -5.10
CA SER A 39 -8.65 5.62 -5.08
C SER A 39 -7.18 5.56 -4.65
N PHE A 40 -6.47 6.68 -4.79
CA PHE A 40 -5.12 6.81 -4.27
C PHE A 40 -5.09 6.63 -2.74
N GLU A 41 -6.01 7.29 -2.04
CA GLU A 41 -6.15 7.26 -0.59
C GLU A 41 -6.43 5.85 -0.09
N ALA A 42 -7.37 5.14 -0.73
CA ALA A 42 -7.69 3.76 -0.36
C ALA A 42 -6.46 2.83 -0.45
N ARG A 43 -5.59 3.03 -1.46
CA ARG A 43 -4.34 2.26 -1.58
C ARG A 43 -3.31 2.68 -0.56
N ALA A 44 -3.17 3.97 -0.29
CA ALA A 44 -2.28 4.51 0.72
C ALA A 44 -2.63 3.99 2.12
N ASP A 45 -3.92 4.01 2.48
CA ASP A 45 -4.42 3.49 3.76
C ASP A 45 -4.10 1.99 3.93
N ARG A 46 -4.27 1.19 2.88
CA ARG A 46 -3.91 -0.24 2.91
C ARG A 46 -2.41 -0.45 3.04
N LEU A 47 -1.59 0.41 2.44
CA LEU A 47 -0.15 0.35 2.57
C LEU A 47 0.31 0.69 3.99
N GLU A 48 -0.29 1.72 4.61
CA GLU A 48 -0.02 2.04 6.01
C GLU A 48 -0.47 0.92 6.95
N ALA A 49 -1.61 0.28 6.67
CA ALA A 49 -2.06 -0.88 7.43
C ALA A 49 -1.06 -2.05 7.35
N LEU A 50 -0.51 -2.34 6.15
CA LEU A 50 0.54 -3.35 5.99
C LEU A 50 1.81 -2.97 6.77
N ARG A 51 2.24 -1.70 6.70
CA ARG A 51 3.43 -1.20 7.43
C ARG A 51 3.26 -1.28 8.94
N ALA A 52 2.05 -1.04 9.44
CA ALA A 52 1.74 -1.01 10.86
C ALA A 52 1.66 -2.41 11.51
N LEU A 53 1.74 -3.50 10.73
CA LEU A 53 1.74 -4.85 11.29
C LEU A 53 2.94 -5.04 12.22
N ALA A 54 2.65 -5.30 13.49
CA ALA A 54 3.64 -5.66 14.51
C ALA A 54 4.02 -7.14 14.34
N LEU A 55 5.15 -7.39 13.68
CA LEU A 55 5.68 -8.72 13.37
C LEU A 55 6.89 -9.02 14.26
N ARG A 56 6.98 -10.25 14.76
CA ARG A 56 8.09 -10.76 15.56
C ARG A 56 8.99 -11.70 14.78
N ASP A 57 8.43 -12.43 13.81
CA ASP A 57 9.21 -13.27 12.91
C ASP A 57 9.99 -12.38 11.90
N PRO A 58 11.33 -12.38 11.93
CA PRO A 58 12.14 -11.55 11.05
C PRO A 58 11.99 -11.91 9.56
N ASP A 59 11.70 -13.16 9.22
CA ASP A 59 11.47 -13.56 7.83
C ASP A 59 10.16 -12.97 7.32
N VAL A 60 9.11 -13.00 8.14
CA VAL A 60 7.79 -12.43 7.81
C VAL A 60 7.88 -10.90 7.72
N ALA A 61 8.63 -10.27 8.63
CA ALA A 61 8.91 -8.84 8.59
C ALA A 61 9.65 -8.41 7.31
N SER A 62 10.65 -9.19 6.88
CA SER A 62 11.37 -8.93 5.63
C SER A 62 10.45 -8.99 4.40
N VAL A 63 9.51 -9.94 4.35
CA VAL A 63 8.53 -10.02 3.26
C VAL A 63 7.59 -8.81 3.27
N ARG A 64 7.08 -8.42 4.45
CA ARG A 64 6.28 -7.19 4.60
C ARG A 64 7.05 -5.99 4.05
N ASP A 65 8.31 -5.81 4.43
CA ASP A 65 9.10 -4.65 4.05
C ASP A 65 9.36 -4.58 2.54
N ALA A 66 9.63 -5.74 1.91
CA ALA A 66 9.73 -5.83 0.45
C ALA A 66 8.43 -5.43 -0.24
N CYS A 67 7.27 -5.89 0.27
CA CYS A 67 5.98 -5.52 -0.27
C CYS A 67 5.62 -4.05 -0.01
N VAL A 68 5.96 -3.51 1.16
CA VAL A 68 5.80 -2.08 1.45
C VAL A 68 6.62 -1.25 0.48
N SER A 69 7.87 -1.62 0.20
CA SER A 69 8.72 -0.93 -0.77
C SER A 69 8.15 -0.98 -2.20
N LEU A 70 7.67 -2.15 -2.64
CA LEU A 70 7.01 -2.31 -3.94
C LEU A 70 5.80 -1.37 -4.07
N HIS A 71 4.86 -1.45 -3.13
CA HIS A 71 3.63 -0.66 -3.22
C HIS A 71 3.85 0.83 -2.99
N ALA A 72 4.81 1.22 -2.14
CA ALA A 72 5.18 2.62 -1.93
C ALA A 72 5.72 3.26 -3.22
N THR A 73 6.61 2.57 -3.93
CA THR A 73 7.17 3.08 -5.19
C THR A 73 6.14 3.14 -6.31
N MET A 74 5.19 2.19 -6.36
CA MET A 74 4.05 2.27 -7.27
C MET A 74 3.13 3.45 -6.96
N LEU A 75 2.85 3.74 -5.69
CA LEU A 75 2.07 4.91 -5.28
C LEU A 75 2.81 6.22 -5.57
N GLU A 76 4.12 6.26 -5.37
CA GLU A 76 4.94 7.43 -5.74
C GLU A 76 4.83 7.73 -7.24
N ALA A 77 4.97 6.70 -8.09
CA ALA A 77 4.83 6.85 -9.54
C ALA A 77 3.45 7.37 -9.95
N ASP A 78 2.40 6.83 -9.35
CA ASP A 78 1.02 7.27 -9.61
C ASP A 78 0.80 8.73 -9.19
N ARG A 79 1.25 9.12 -7.99
CA ARG A 79 1.18 10.52 -7.53
C ARG A 79 1.87 11.48 -8.50
N LEU A 80 3.08 11.15 -8.92
CA LEU A 80 3.86 11.96 -9.87
C LEU A 80 3.17 12.03 -11.24
N THR A 81 2.54 10.94 -11.67
CA THR A 81 1.82 10.88 -12.94
C THR A 81 0.54 11.72 -12.89
N GLN A 82 -0.20 11.70 -11.79
CA GLN A 82 -1.37 12.56 -11.59
C GLN A 82 -0.99 14.05 -11.56
N GLU A 83 0.10 14.39 -10.86
CA GLU A 83 0.63 15.76 -10.84
C GLU A 83 1.04 16.22 -12.25
N ALA A 84 1.72 15.35 -13.00
CA ALA A 84 2.12 15.63 -14.38
C ALA A 84 0.90 15.83 -15.29
N ARG A 85 -0.12 14.97 -15.18
CA ARG A 85 -1.36 15.08 -15.97
C ARG A 85 -2.08 16.40 -15.70
N ALA A 86 -2.26 16.77 -14.44
CA ALA A 86 -2.91 18.03 -14.09
C ALA A 86 -2.16 19.25 -14.68
N ARG A 87 -0.81 19.20 -14.70
CA ARG A 87 0.02 20.23 -15.33
C ARG A 87 -0.09 20.22 -16.84
N VAL A 88 -0.10 19.05 -17.48
CA VAL A 88 -0.32 18.91 -18.93
C VAL A 88 -1.68 19.48 -19.31
N ASP A 89 -2.75 19.11 -18.61
CA ASP A 89 -4.10 19.60 -18.88
C ASP A 89 -4.17 21.14 -18.79
N ALA A 90 -3.54 21.71 -17.75
CA ALA A 90 -3.45 23.16 -17.59
C ALA A 90 -2.60 23.82 -18.69
N PHE A 91 -1.45 23.23 -19.04
CA PHE A 91 -0.57 23.72 -20.10
C PHE A 91 -1.24 23.66 -21.47
N GLU A 92 -2.01 22.61 -21.75
CA GLU A 92 -2.74 22.45 -23.01
C GLU A 92 -3.87 23.48 -23.15
N ALA A 93 -4.49 23.88 -22.04
CA ALA A 93 -5.50 24.93 -22.00
C ALA A 93 -4.94 26.35 -22.23
N THR A 94 -3.64 26.57 -22.09
CA THR A 94 -3.00 27.86 -22.41
C THR A 94 -2.83 28.07 -23.91
N LEU A 95 -2.93 29.33 -24.36
CA LEU A 95 -2.67 29.67 -25.77
C LEU A 95 -1.22 29.32 -26.13
N PRO A 96 -0.95 28.81 -27.35
CA PRO A 96 0.41 28.43 -27.74
C PRO A 96 1.46 29.52 -27.59
N ALA A 97 1.07 30.79 -27.73
CA ALA A 97 1.96 31.95 -27.55
C ALA A 97 2.32 32.24 -26.08
N GLU A 98 1.53 31.71 -25.13
CA GLU A 98 1.70 31.89 -23.68
C GLU A 98 2.33 30.67 -23.02
N ARG A 99 2.61 29.61 -23.80
CA ARG A 99 3.21 28.37 -23.30
C ARG A 99 4.66 28.59 -22.92
N ASP A 100 4.95 28.33 -21.66
CA ASP A 100 6.27 28.43 -21.07
C ASP A 100 7.09 27.14 -21.27
N ARG A 101 8.35 27.31 -21.70
CA ARG A 101 9.32 26.20 -21.81
C ARG A 101 9.71 25.66 -20.43
N GLU A 102 9.69 26.49 -19.40
CA GLU A 102 9.98 26.06 -18.03
C GLU A 102 8.92 25.05 -17.54
N GLU A 103 7.64 25.30 -17.83
CA GLU A 103 6.56 24.37 -17.49
C GLU A 103 6.71 23.03 -18.23
N THR A 104 7.13 23.07 -19.50
CA THR A 104 7.46 21.84 -20.25
C THR A 104 8.57 21.04 -19.56
N ALA A 105 9.61 21.71 -19.07
CA ALA A 105 10.70 21.05 -18.34
C ALA A 105 10.23 20.46 -17.00
N ARG A 106 9.37 21.18 -16.26
CA ARG A 106 8.78 20.69 -15.00
C ARG A 106 7.89 19.46 -15.21
N ILE A 107 7.08 19.45 -16.27
CA ILE A 107 6.29 18.27 -16.66
C ILE A 107 7.21 17.09 -16.99
N ALA A 108 8.26 17.32 -17.79
CA ALA A 108 9.22 16.27 -18.15
C ALA A 108 9.95 15.71 -16.93
N GLU A 109 10.32 16.54 -15.97
CA GLU A 109 10.94 16.11 -14.71
C GLU A 109 10.01 15.20 -13.91
N LEU A 110 8.73 15.56 -13.75
CA LEU A 110 7.75 14.73 -13.05
C LEU A 110 7.60 13.34 -13.71
N LEU A 111 7.51 13.31 -15.05
CA LEU A 111 7.43 12.05 -15.79
C LEU A 111 8.71 11.23 -15.65
N GLY A 112 9.88 11.85 -15.70
CA GLY A 112 11.16 11.20 -15.46
C GLY A 112 11.24 10.57 -14.06
N ARG A 113 10.78 11.30 -13.04
CA ARG A 113 10.70 10.80 -11.66
C ARG A 113 9.70 9.65 -11.51
N SER A 114 8.54 9.74 -12.18
CA SER A 114 7.54 8.66 -12.22
C SER A 114 8.14 7.38 -12.79
N HIS A 115 8.81 7.47 -13.95
CA HIS A 115 9.53 6.33 -14.54
C HIS A 115 10.63 5.78 -13.62
N GLY A 116 11.36 6.66 -12.94
CA GLY A 116 12.34 6.26 -11.94
C GLY A 116 11.74 5.46 -10.79
N ALA A 117 10.56 5.86 -10.30
CA ALA A 117 9.83 5.14 -9.27
C ALA A 117 9.31 3.77 -9.76
N LEU A 118 8.78 3.69 -10.99
CA LEU A 118 8.38 2.41 -11.60
C LEU A 118 9.56 1.45 -11.76
N ARG A 119 10.73 1.95 -12.17
CA ARG A 119 11.95 1.12 -12.28
C ARG A 119 12.35 0.53 -10.92
N ARG A 120 12.33 1.35 -9.86
CA ARG A 120 12.58 0.86 -8.49
C ARG A 120 11.55 -0.18 -8.06
N SER A 121 10.29 -0.02 -8.46
CA SER A 121 9.23 -0.99 -8.16
C SER A 121 9.52 -2.36 -8.78
N GLU A 122 9.99 -2.40 -10.03
CA GLU A 122 10.35 -3.65 -10.71
C GLU A 122 11.57 -4.32 -10.07
N GLU A 123 12.55 -3.56 -9.58
CA GLU A 123 13.73 -4.10 -8.89
C GLU A 123 13.35 -4.90 -7.63
N VAL A 124 12.35 -4.44 -6.86
CA VAL A 124 11.92 -5.08 -5.60
C VAL A 124 10.73 -6.03 -5.74
N ARG A 125 10.05 -5.99 -6.89
CA ARG A 125 8.82 -6.75 -7.15
C ARG A 125 8.97 -8.23 -6.85
N SER A 126 10.08 -8.79 -7.29
CA SER A 126 10.31 -10.23 -7.23
C SER A 126 10.50 -10.73 -5.79
N ASP A 127 11.02 -9.90 -4.90
CA ASP A 127 11.21 -10.24 -3.48
C ASP A 127 9.89 -10.23 -2.72
N CYS A 128 9.01 -9.26 -2.99
CA CYS A 128 7.65 -9.27 -2.45
C CYS A 128 6.87 -10.50 -2.92
N LEU A 129 6.74 -10.70 -4.24
CA LEU A 129 5.86 -11.75 -4.78
C LEU A 129 6.31 -13.16 -4.40
N ARG A 130 7.62 -13.45 -4.49
CA ARG A 130 8.15 -14.74 -4.02
C ARG A 130 8.07 -14.86 -2.50
N GLY A 131 8.18 -13.75 -1.77
CA GLY A 131 8.00 -13.70 -0.33
C GLY A 131 6.60 -14.14 0.09
N ILE A 132 5.58 -13.54 -0.52
CA ILE A 132 4.17 -13.89 -0.29
C ILE A 132 3.91 -15.37 -0.58
N GLN A 133 4.38 -15.87 -1.74
CA GLN A 133 4.23 -17.29 -2.09
C GLN A 133 4.84 -18.23 -1.02
N ARG A 134 6.02 -17.89 -0.49
CA ARG A 134 6.65 -18.68 0.59
C ARG A 134 5.84 -18.63 1.88
N LEU A 135 5.23 -17.49 2.20
CA LEU A 135 4.37 -17.37 3.38
C LEU A 135 3.11 -18.24 3.23
N GLU A 136 2.45 -18.19 2.08
CA GLU A 136 1.28 -19.05 1.79
C GLU A 136 1.63 -20.55 1.87
N GLU A 137 2.81 -20.95 1.40
CA GLU A 137 3.29 -22.33 1.51
C GLU A 137 3.53 -22.77 2.96
N LYS A 138 4.02 -21.86 3.82
CA LYS A 138 4.20 -22.11 5.25
C LYS A 138 2.85 -22.32 5.95
N GLU A 139 1.80 -21.61 5.55
CA GLU A 139 0.46 -21.77 6.14
C GLU A 139 -0.24 -23.09 5.80
N ARG A 140 0.15 -23.71 4.69
CA ARG A 140 -0.43 -24.99 4.22
C ARG A 140 0.20 -26.23 4.84
N ARG A 141 1.33 -26.09 5.56
CA ARG A 141 2.09 -27.20 6.15
C ARG A 141 1.85 -27.30 7.65
#